data_AF-A0A840MTV9-F1
#
_entry.id   AF-A0A840MTV9-F1
#
_cell.length_a   1.000
_cell.length_b   1.000
_cell.length_c   1.000
_cell.angle_alpha   90.00
_cell.angle_beta   90.00
_cell.angle_gamma   90.00
#
_symmetry.space_group_name_H-M   'P 1'
#
loop_
_entity.id
_entity.type
_entity.pdbx_description
1 polymer ?
#
loop_
_entity_poly.entity_id
_entity_poly.type
_entity_poly.pdbx_seq_one_letter_code
_entity_poly.pdbx_strand_id
1 'polypeptide(L)'
;MRHLKMIAAAVATACLSMGAHADIKNVDIYGVVAFGLMSTEGADGHKNNEVLNESRIGFKGSKELKSGPKFIWQIETGFIGPNGLTARTYESGTFGTRDTWAGFEGSMGKVRVGRLVTPFGETLDWPYANGGVGPIVEATTVPGGGSFVRLSDQIRYDSPQLGPFTGSISVGRGDRVIPVGQQSNVWNDFEVRNSSVVSGMGHLALGPVTLHAGLESNRKRSAVSDSTNYLVGFETPIVGGLSAYGVWMRGKSELRSDLGTATKGDYTRNTYQLAAVYKMEDWIFKVTHAKNADLKGPVTDKGGSLTAVQALTFLDPSLVVFGRYVKNHDIKNTGWWNKSRVLLGLEYYF
;
A
#
# COMPACT_ATOMS: atom_id res chain seq x y z
N MET A 1 -31.37 38.30 -9.01
CA MET A 1 -29.95 38.63 -8.74
C MET A 1 -29.67 39.20 -7.32
N ARG A 2 -30.49 38.91 -6.29
CA ARG A 2 -30.26 39.37 -4.90
C ARG A 2 -29.89 38.27 -3.88
N HIS A 3 -29.94 36.99 -4.27
CA HIS A 3 -29.63 35.87 -3.36
C HIS A 3 -28.19 35.32 -3.48
N LEU A 4 -27.45 35.63 -4.55
CA LEU A 4 -26.05 35.20 -4.71
C LEU A 4 -25.03 36.03 -3.92
N LYS A 5 -25.41 37.21 -3.41
CA LYS A 5 -24.48 38.10 -2.70
C LYS A 5 -24.35 37.80 -1.19
N MET A 6 -25.26 37.01 -0.60
CA MET A 6 -25.19 36.66 0.83
C MET A 6 -24.38 35.40 1.14
N ILE A 7 -24.14 34.50 0.17
CA ILE A 7 -23.27 33.33 0.38
C ILE A 7 -21.78 33.72 0.25
N ALA A 8 -21.45 34.68 -0.60
CA ALA A 8 -20.08 35.18 -0.74
C ALA A 8 -19.60 35.96 0.51
N ALA A 9 -20.52 36.59 1.25
CA ALA A 9 -20.19 37.33 2.47
C ALA A 9 -19.95 36.43 3.70
N ALA A 10 -20.57 35.24 3.75
CA ALA A 10 -20.36 34.26 4.83
C ALA A 10 -19.08 33.43 4.66
N VAL A 11 -18.54 33.31 3.44
CA VAL A 11 -17.26 32.61 3.17
C VAL A 11 -16.05 33.52 3.37
N ALA A 12 -16.21 34.85 3.30
CA ALA A 12 -15.12 35.80 3.47
C ALA A 12 -14.71 36.03 4.94
N THR A 13 -15.57 35.71 5.92
CA THR A 13 -15.29 35.95 7.35
C THR A 13 -14.50 34.81 8.02
N ALA A 14 -14.21 33.71 7.32
CA ALA A 14 -13.40 32.60 7.82
C ALA A 14 -11.88 32.77 7.58
N CYS A 15 -11.47 33.84 6.89
CA CYS A 15 -10.05 34.08 6.56
C CYS A 15 -9.34 35.07 7.50
N LEU A 16 -9.90 35.36 8.69
CA LEU A 16 -9.09 35.90 9.78
C LEU A 16 -8.36 34.76 10.49
N SER A 17 -7.47 34.08 9.76
CA SER A 17 -6.42 33.28 10.40
C SER A 17 -5.43 34.27 11.03
N MET A 18 -5.81 34.84 12.19
CA MET A 18 -4.79 35.32 13.14
C MET A 18 -3.87 34.13 13.34
N GLY A 19 -2.60 34.27 12.92
CA GLY A 19 -1.65 33.18 12.86
C GLY A 19 -1.60 32.43 14.19
N ALA A 20 -2.33 31.31 14.26
CA ALA A 20 -2.08 30.31 15.27
C ALA A 20 -0.73 29.70 14.87
N HIS A 21 0.35 30.29 15.36
CA HIS A 21 1.65 29.67 15.28
C HIS A 21 1.53 28.34 16.01
N ALA A 22 1.51 27.23 15.27
CA ALA A 22 1.65 25.93 15.86
C ALA A 22 3.00 25.92 16.60
N ASP A 23 2.97 25.69 17.91
CA ASP A 23 4.19 25.44 18.68
C ASP A 23 4.85 24.19 18.10
N ILE A 24 6.09 24.33 17.62
CA ILE A 24 6.84 23.24 16.97
C ILE A 24 7.26 22.18 18.00
N LYS A 25 7.11 22.44 19.31
CA LYS A 25 7.43 21.48 20.38
C LYS A 25 6.75 20.11 20.28
N ASN A 26 5.61 20.02 19.59
CA ASN A 26 4.86 18.77 19.44
C ASN A 26 4.95 18.20 18.01
N VAL A 27 6.06 18.48 17.32
CA VAL A 27 6.34 17.95 15.98
C VAL A 27 7.51 16.97 16.08
N ASP A 28 7.24 15.73 15.72
CA ASP A 28 8.25 14.70 15.58
C ASP A 28 8.80 14.74 14.16
N ILE A 29 10.12 14.78 14.05
CA ILE A 29 10.83 14.39 12.83
C ILE A 29 11.04 12.89 12.94
N TYR A 30 10.63 12.14 11.92
CA TYR A 30 10.82 10.71 11.88
C TYR A 30 11.29 10.26 10.51
N GLY A 31 11.84 9.06 10.41
CA GLY A 31 12.23 8.51 9.13
C GLY A 31 12.65 7.06 9.17
N VAL A 32 12.97 6.57 7.97
CA VAL A 32 13.61 5.27 7.77
C VAL A 32 14.81 5.49 6.87
N VAL A 33 15.98 5.06 7.32
CA VAL A 33 17.15 4.87 6.44
C VAL A 33 17.11 3.44 5.96
N ALA A 34 16.76 3.24 4.69
CA ALA A 34 16.54 1.92 4.11
C ALA A 34 17.38 1.76 2.84
N PHE A 35 18.33 0.83 2.89
CA PHE A 35 19.20 0.51 1.77
C PHE A 35 19.18 -0.99 1.46
N GLY A 36 19.29 -1.30 0.17
CA GLY A 36 19.37 -2.66 -0.32
C GLY A 36 20.42 -2.81 -1.41
N LEU A 37 21.18 -3.89 -1.38
CA LEU A 37 21.97 -4.38 -2.50
C LEU A 37 21.20 -5.52 -3.14
N MET A 38 20.67 -5.28 -4.33
CA MET A 38 19.88 -6.26 -5.07
C MET A 38 20.66 -6.80 -6.25
N SER A 39 20.57 -8.11 -6.48
CA SER A 39 20.97 -8.75 -7.73
C SER A 39 19.79 -9.53 -8.30
N THR A 40 19.42 -9.25 -9.55
CA THR A 40 18.32 -9.96 -10.24
C THR A 40 18.85 -10.81 -11.39
N GLU A 41 18.29 -12.01 -11.57
CA GLU A 41 18.59 -12.88 -12.70
C GLU A 41 17.76 -12.44 -13.92
N GLY A 42 18.42 -11.89 -14.94
CA GLY A 42 17.84 -11.57 -16.24
C GLY A 42 17.36 -12.80 -17.01
N ALA A 43 16.42 -12.61 -17.94
CA ALA A 43 15.89 -13.70 -18.76
C ALA A 43 16.93 -14.28 -19.74
N ASP A 44 18.01 -13.53 -19.98
CA ASP A 44 19.19 -13.84 -20.77
C ASP A 44 20.36 -14.39 -19.91
N GLY A 45 20.16 -14.57 -18.61
CA GLY A 45 21.19 -15.01 -17.67
C GLY A 45 22.12 -13.89 -17.19
N HIS A 46 21.96 -12.64 -17.65
CA HIS A 46 22.72 -11.51 -17.13
C HIS A 46 22.23 -11.12 -15.73
N LYS A 47 23.16 -10.68 -14.87
CA LYS A 47 22.83 -10.19 -13.52
C LYS A 47 22.73 -8.67 -13.56
N ASN A 48 21.59 -8.14 -13.16
CA ASN A 48 21.43 -6.70 -12.93
C ASN A 48 21.61 -6.44 -11.43
N ASN A 49 22.65 -5.67 -11.10
CA ASN A 49 22.95 -5.29 -9.73
C ASN A 49 22.53 -3.84 -9.49
N GLU A 50 21.78 -3.61 -8.43
CA GLU A 50 21.18 -2.31 -8.14
C GLU A 50 21.32 -2.00 -6.65
N VAL A 51 21.59 -0.73 -6.35
CA VAL A 51 21.40 -0.19 -5.01
C VAL A 51 19.98 0.32 -4.93
N LEU A 52 19.22 -0.19 -3.98
CA LEU A 52 17.90 0.31 -3.62
C LEU A 52 18.05 1.29 -2.47
N ASN A 53 17.44 2.46 -2.62
CA ASN A 53 17.34 3.44 -1.55
C ASN A 53 15.87 3.79 -1.33
N GLU A 54 15.27 3.17 -0.33
CA GLU A 54 13.88 3.41 0.11
C GLU A 54 13.82 4.35 1.32
N SER A 55 14.92 5.07 1.55
CA SER A 55 15.03 6.02 2.66
C SER A 55 14.03 7.16 2.48
N ARG A 56 13.44 7.60 3.58
CA ARG A 56 12.40 8.63 3.62
C ARG A 56 12.41 9.35 4.95
N ILE A 57 11.95 10.59 4.94
CA ILE A 57 11.79 11.43 6.12
C ILE A 57 10.37 12.00 6.16
N GLY A 58 9.85 12.22 7.36
CA GLY A 58 8.55 12.81 7.56
C GLY A 58 8.49 13.66 8.82
N PHE A 59 7.41 14.43 8.89
CA PHE A 59 7.00 15.19 10.05
C PHE A 59 5.60 14.73 10.44
N LYS A 60 5.39 14.53 11.73
CA LYS A 60 4.06 14.29 12.28
C LYS A 60 3.88 15.10 13.53
N GLY A 61 2.63 15.45 13.83
CA GLY A 61 2.33 16.20 15.02
C GLY A 61 0.90 16.02 15.46
N SER A 62 0.65 16.46 16.69
CA SER A 62 -0.69 16.48 17.25
C SER A 62 -0.91 17.71 18.14
N LYS A 63 -2.17 18.12 18.25
CA LYS A 63 -2.57 19.24 19.08
C LYS A 63 -3.89 18.94 19.79
N GLU A 64 -3.84 18.95 21.11
CA GLU A 64 -5.07 19.01 21.91
C GLU A 64 -5.78 20.33 21.66
N LEU A 65 -7.05 20.25 21.29
CA LEU A 65 -7.90 21.40 21.07
C LEU A 65 -8.51 21.87 22.40
N LYS A 66 -8.95 23.13 22.47
CA LYS A 66 -9.62 23.66 23.68
C LYS A 66 -10.86 22.85 24.07
N SER A 67 -11.53 22.27 23.07
CA SER A 67 -12.63 21.31 23.21
C SER A 67 -12.68 20.42 21.97
N GLY A 68 -13.18 19.20 22.12
CA GLY A 68 -13.35 18.25 21.02
C GLY A 68 -12.16 17.30 20.81
N PRO A 69 -12.13 16.58 19.66
CA PRO A 69 -11.10 15.60 19.37
C PRO A 69 -9.72 16.24 19.11
N LYS A 70 -8.66 15.48 19.38
CA LYS A 70 -7.28 15.86 19.14
C LYS A 70 -7.04 16.05 17.63
N PHE A 71 -6.43 17.16 17.23
CA PHE A 71 -5.99 17.35 15.85
C PHE A 71 -4.68 16.60 15.60
N ILE A 72 -4.57 15.93 14.47
CA ILE A 72 -3.40 15.12 14.09
C ILE A 72 -3.05 15.35 12.62
N TRP A 73 -1.76 15.28 12.29
CA TRP A 73 -1.30 15.45 10.91
C TRP A 73 0.03 14.74 10.65
N GLN A 74 0.29 14.46 9.38
CA GLN A 74 1.53 13.86 8.89
C GLN A 74 1.86 14.39 7.49
N ILE A 75 3.15 14.57 7.21
CA ILE A 75 3.70 14.86 5.87
C ILE A 75 4.95 14.01 5.68
N GLU A 76 5.01 13.20 4.62
CA GLU A 76 6.12 12.27 4.38
C GLU A 76 6.68 12.45 2.96
N THR A 77 8.01 12.36 2.82
CA THR A 77 8.68 12.34 1.52
C THR A 77 8.44 11.04 0.78
N GLY A 78 8.75 11.06 -0.51
CA GLY A 78 8.98 9.85 -1.29
C GLY A 78 10.28 9.20 -0.86
N PHE A 79 10.61 8.08 -1.52
CA PHE A 79 11.96 7.54 -1.43
C PHE A 79 12.97 8.56 -1.97
N ILE A 80 14.11 8.71 -1.30
CA ILE A 80 15.04 9.83 -1.52
C ILE A 80 16.08 9.56 -2.61
N GLY A 81 16.43 8.28 -2.87
CA GLY A 81 17.51 7.93 -3.80
C GLY A 81 17.04 7.24 -5.08
N PRO A 82 17.98 6.96 -6.00
CA PRO A 82 17.69 6.09 -7.13
C PRO A 82 17.24 4.75 -6.55
N ASN A 83 15.97 4.45 -6.75
CA ASN A 83 15.49 3.11 -6.58
C ASN A 83 15.50 2.55 -8.01
N GLY A 84 16.21 1.45 -8.28
CA GLY A 84 16.14 0.78 -9.60
C GLY A 84 14.69 0.40 -10.01
N LEU A 85 13.76 0.60 -9.06
CA LEU A 85 12.32 0.48 -9.11
C LEU A 85 11.64 1.51 -10.01
N THR A 86 12.13 2.74 -10.16
CA THR A 86 11.37 3.79 -10.85
C THR A 86 12.20 4.77 -11.70
N ALA A 87 11.91 4.79 -13.00
CA ALA A 87 12.10 5.98 -13.83
C ALA A 87 11.00 7.04 -13.53
N ARG A 88 10.47 7.09 -12.30
CA ARG A 88 9.33 7.94 -11.94
C ARG A 88 9.82 9.19 -11.23
N THR A 89 9.45 10.34 -11.78
CA THR A 89 9.75 11.67 -11.25
C THR A 89 9.18 11.92 -9.84
N TYR A 90 8.28 11.05 -9.36
CA TYR A 90 7.52 11.20 -8.10
C TYR A 90 8.20 10.62 -6.86
N GLU A 91 9.30 9.87 -7.00
CA GLU A 91 10.04 9.25 -5.88
C GLU A 91 11.46 9.83 -5.77
N SER A 92 11.54 11.16 -5.81
CA SER A 92 12.77 11.97 -5.78
C SER A 92 12.98 12.65 -4.43
N GLY A 93 12.53 12.03 -3.34
CA GLY A 93 12.53 12.63 -1.99
C GLY A 93 11.53 13.77 -1.82
N THR A 94 10.57 13.92 -2.75
CA THR A 94 9.59 15.02 -2.73
C THR A 94 8.58 14.84 -1.59
N PHE A 95 8.40 15.88 -0.76
CA PHE A 95 7.35 15.90 0.27
C PHE A 95 5.95 15.77 -0.32
N GLY A 96 5.06 15.06 0.38
CA GLY A 96 3.66 14.92 -0.04
C GLY A 96 3.38 13.72 -0.94
N THR A 97 4.40 12.89 -1.23
CA THR A 97 4.27 11.75 -2.17
C THR A 97 3.95 10.43 -1.47
N ARG A 98 4.20 10.31 -0.16
CA ARG A 98 3.75 9.21 0.71
C ARG A 98 2.61 9.65 1.62
N ASP A 99 2.44 9.04 2.81
CA ASP A 99 1.35 9.39 3.73
C ASP A 99 1.43 10.88 4.09
N THR A 100 0.44 11.65 3.66
CA THR A 100 0.38 13.09 3.87
C THR A 100 -1.08 13.51 4.04
N TRP A 101 -1.47 13.75 5.28
CA TRP A 101 -2.87 13.87 5.67
C TRP A 101 -3.01 14.69 6.95
N ALA A 102 -4.24 15.16 7.20
CA ALA A 102 -4.64 15.75 8.47
C ALA A 102 -5.95 15.12 8.93
N GLY A 103 -6.25 15.21 10.22
CA GLY A 103 -7.42 14.56 10.78
C GLY A 103 -7.67 14.86 12.24
N PHE A 104 -8.64 14.13 12.78
CA PHE A 104 -9.04 14.22 14.18
C PHE A 104 -9.13 12.83 14.79
N GLU A 105 -8.72 12.73 16.05
CA GLU A 105 -8.75 11.50 16.84
C GLU A 105 -9.46 11.76 18.18
N GLY A 106 -10.36 10.85 18.54
CA GLY A 106 -11.06 10.90 19.82
C GLY A 106 -11.57 9.52 20.24
N SER A 107 -12.46 9.47 21.23
CA SER A 107 -13.03 8.22 21.76
C SER A 107 -13.79 7.39 20.71
N MET A 108 -14.31 8.04 19.67
CA MET A 108 -15.02 7.40 18.56
C MET A 108 -14.09 6.92 17.44
N GLY A 109 -12.77 6.98 17.61
CA GLY A 109 -11.78 6.61 16.61
C GLY A 109 -11.18 7.82 15.89
N LYS A 110 -10.75 7.60 14.65
CA LYS A 110 -9.91 8.54 13.90
C LYS A 110 -10.44 8.78 12.50
N VAL A 111 -10.58 10.03 12.10
CA VAL A 111 -10.93 10.43 10.72
C VAL A 111 -9.79 11.22 10.12
N ARG A 112 -9.33 10.83 8.93
CA ARG A 112 -8.22 11.48 8.21
C ARG A 112 -8.62 11.79 6.78
N VAL A 113 -8.08 12.90 6.26
CA VAL A 113 -8.27 13.36 4.89
C VAL A 113 -6.91 13.68 4.27
N GLY A 114 -6.72 13.26 3.02
CA GLY A 114 -5.52 13.51 2.24
C GLY A 114 -4.97 12.23 1.65
N ARG A 115 -3.64 12.16 1.50
CA ARG A 115 -2.96 11.03 0.91
C ARG A 115 -2.69 9.95 1.94
N LEU A 116 -3.41 8.83 1.88
CA LEU A 116 -3.21 7.70 2.79
C LEU A 116 -3.25 6.35 2.10
N VAL A 117 -2.69 5.35 2.77
CA VAL A 117 -2.96 3.95 2.44
C VAL A 117 -4.46 3.62 2.61
N THR A 118 -5.02 2.85 1.67
CA THR A 118 -6.42 2.39 1.80
C THR A 118 -6.49 1.30 2.89
N PRO A 119 -7.62 1.10 3.58
CA PRO A 119 -7.78 0.00 4.55
C PRO A 119 -7.39 -1.38 3.97
N PHE A 120 -7.84 -1.66 2.75
CA PHE A 120 -7.48 -2.88 2.03
C PHE A 120 -5.98 -2.94 1.73
N GLY A 121 -5.42 -1.85 1.18
CA GLY A 121 -4.02 -1.74 0.80
C GLY A 121 -3.06 -1.88 1.97
N GLU A 122 -3.40 -1.34 3.14
CA GLU A 122 -2.59 -1.45 4.36
C GLU A 122 -2.47 -2.90 4.83
N THR A 123 -3.59 -3.63 4.88
CA THR A 123 -3.57 -5.05 5.30
C THR A 123 -2.96 -5.95 4.24
N LEU A 124 -3.10 -5.59 2.96
CA LEU A 124 -2.45 -6.29 1.86
C LEU A 124 -0.92 -6.17 1.91
N ASP A 125 -0.42 -4.95 2.10
CA ASP A 125 1.00 -4.63 2.19
C ASP A 125 1.64 -5.33 3.40
N TRP A 126 1.01 -5.20 4.56
CA TRP A 126 1.43 -5.85 5.79
C TRP A 126 0.31 -6.69 6.42
N PRO A 127 0.51 -8.01 6.64
CA PRO A 127 1.78 -8.74 6.52
C PRO A 127 2.04 -9.39 5.14
N TYR A 128 1.05 -9.40 4.23
CA TYR A 128 0.99 -10.38 3.14
C TYR A 128 1.96 -10.16 1.99
N ALA A 129 2.29 -8.91 1.65
CA ALA A 129 3.25 -8.62 0.59
C ALA A 129 4.72 -8.70 1.05
N ASN A 130 4.95 -8.63 2.36
CA ASN A 130 6.29 -8.61 2.94
C ASN A 130 7.08 -9.91 2.66
N GLY A 131 8.40 -9.77 2.52
CA GLY A 131 9.30 -10.90 2.29
C GLY A 131 9.57 -11.21 0.82
N GLY A 132 9.27 -10.27 -0.08
CA GLY A 132 9.62 -10.38 -1.51
C GLY A 132 8.55 -11.02 -2.39
N VAL A 133 7.33 -11.19 -1.88
CA VAL A 133 6.20 -11.75 -2.64
C VAL A 133 5.15 -10.72 -3.07
N GLY A 134 5.35 -9.43 -2.72
CA GLY A 134 4.54 -8.30 -3.20
C GLY A 134 4.17 -8.32 -4.70
N PRO A 135 5.07 -8.69 -5.63
CA PRO A 135 4.72 -8.79 -7.06
C PRO A 135 3.55 -9.71 -7.40
N ILE A 136 3.30 -10.73 -6.56
CA ILE A 136 2.14 -11.62 -6.71
C ILE A 136 0.93 -11.05 -5.97
N VAL A 137 1.14 -10.57 -4.74
CA VAL A 137 0.07 -10.25 -3.78
C VAL A 137 -0.54 -8.87 -4.05
N GLU A 138 0.27 -7.83 -4.23
CA GLU A 138 -0.20 -6.45 -4.44
C GLU A 138 -0.79 -6.26 -5.83
N ALA A 139 -0.30 -7.00 -6.82
CA ALA A 139 -0.69 -6.78 -8.19
C ALA A 139 -2.11 -7.27 -8.48
N THR A 140 -2.58 -8.33 -7.79
CA THR A 140 -3.72 -9.25 -8.09
C THR A 140 -3.84 -9.73 -9.55
N THR A 141 -3.20 -9.05 -10.49
CA THR A 141 -2.90 -9.35 -11.89
C THR A 141 -4.13 -9.63 -12.77
N VAL A 142 -5.27 -9.01 -12.43
CA VAL A 142 -6.41 -8.92 -13.36
C VAL A 142 -6.25 -7.69 -14.27
N PRO A 143 -6.47 -7.82 -15.60
CA PRO A 143 -6.42 -6.68 -16.51
C PRO A 143 -7.34 -5.53 -16.08
N GLY A 144 -6.81 -4.30 -16.06
CA GLY A 144 -7.55 -3.11 -15.63
C GLY A 144 -7.96 -3.08 -14.16
N GLY A 145 -7.67 -4.11 -13.36
CA GLY A 145 -7.99 -4.16 -11.94
C GLY A 145 -6.78 -3.90 -11.04
N GLY A 146 -6.69 -4.64 -9.93
CA GLY A 146 -5.78 -4.35 -8.83
C GLY A 146 -6.43 -3.51 -7.74
N SER A 147 -5.85 -3.54 -6.54
CA SER A 147 -6.19 -2.61 -5.46
C SER A 147 -5.22 -1.42 -5.45
N PHE A 148 -5.60 -0.34 -4.80
CA PHE A 148 -4.68 0.73 -4.44
C PHE A 148 -3.99 0.39 -3.13
N VAL A 149 -2.67 0.57 -3.10
CA VAL A 149 -1.96 0.62 -1.81
C VAL A 149 -2.19 1.99 -1.16
N ARG A 150 -2.09 3.08 -1.93
CA ARG A 150 -2.15 4.48 -1.46
C ARG A 150 -2.99 5.35 -2.39
N LEU A 151 -3.68 6.35 -1.83
CA LEU A 151 -4.50 7.31 -2.57
C LEU A 151 -4.46 8.73 -1.98
N SER A 152 -4.40 9.76 -2.84
CA SER A 152 -4.38 11.20 -2.48
C SER A 152 -5.72 11.83 -2.07
N ASP A 153 -6.79 11.62 -2.82
CA ASP A 153 -8.08 12.29 -2.56
C ASP A 153 -8.97 11.37 -1.75
N GLN A 154 -8.55 11.03 -0.53
CA GLN A 154 -9.18 10.04 0.33
C GLN A 154 -9.67 10.64 1.64
N ILE A 155 -10.86 10.19 2.07
CA ILE A 155 -11.31 10.29 3.46
C ILE A 155 -11.31 8.88 4.04
N ARG A 156 -10.68 8.70 5.20
CA ARG A 156 -10.57 7.42 5.89
C ARG A 156 -11.01 7.54 7.33
N TYR A 157 -11.79 6.57 7.79
CA TYR A 157 -12.15 6.37 9.18
C TYR A 157 -11.54 5.07 9.70
N ASP A 158 -11.00 5.12 10.92
CA ASP A 158 -10.50 3.98 11.68
C ASP A 158 -11.27 3.91 13.00
N SER A 159 -11.86 2.76 13.30
CA SER A 159 -12.61 2.56 14.54
C SER A 159 -11.69 2.56 15.76
N PRO A 160 -12.21 2.86 16.96
CA PRO A 160 -11.54 2.44 18.19
C PRO A 160 -11.56 0.91 18.29
N GLN A 161 -10.89 0.36 19.30
CA GLN A 161 -11.03 -1.06 19.65
C GLN A 161 -12.45 -1.34 20.17
N LEU A 162 -13.21 -2.16 19.44
CA LEU A 162 -14.58 -2.56 19.77
C LEU A 162 -14.60 -4.02 20.24
N GLY A 163 -14.22 -4.27 21.49
CA GLY A 163 -14.03 -5.63 21.99
C GLY A 163 -12.91 -6.33 21.21
N PRO A 164 -13.13 -7.51 20.61
CA PRO A 164 -12.12 -8.18 19.78
C PRO A 164 -11.97 -7.58 18.37
N PHE A 165 -12.78 -6.58 18.00
CA PHE A 165 -12.86 -6.08 16.63
C PHE A 165 -12.25 -4.69 16.45
N THR A 166 -11.56 -4.49 15.34
CA THR A 166 -11.26 -3.16 14.76
C THR A 166 -11.62 -3.15 13.29
N GLY A 167 -11.94 -1.98 12.76
CA GLY A 167 -12.24 -1.84 11.33
C GLY A 167 -11.96 -0.45 10.80
N SER A 168 -11.73 -0.40 9.50
CA SER A 168 -11.43 0.83 8.79
C SER A 168 -12.19 0.88 7.47
N ILE A 169 -12.65 2.06 7.11
CA ILE A 169 -13.31 2.32 5.82
C ILE A 169 -12.74 3.59 5.21
N SER A 170 -12.61 3.61 3.89
CA SER A 170 -12.26 4.80 3.16
C SER A 170 -13.06 4.93 1.86
N VAL A 171 -13.21 6.18 1.45
CA VAL A 171 -13.70 6.55 0.13
C VAL A 171 -12.72 7.53 -0.47
N GLY A 172 -12.54 7.47 -1.79
CA GLY A 172 -11.68 8.42 -2.47
C GLY A 172 -12.00 8.58 -3.93
N ARG A 173 -11.38 9.58 -4.55
CA ARG A 173 -11.60 9.96 -5.95
C ARG A 173 -10.30 10.12 -6.70
N GLY A 174 -10.42 10.21 -8.02
CA GLY A 174 -9.34 10.62 -8.89
C GLY A 174 -9.66 11.85 -9.70
N ASP A 175 -8.72 12.79 -9.74
CA ASP A 175 -8.90 14.07 -10.44
C ASP A 175 -7.63 14.54 -11.16
N ARG A 176 -7.09 13.71 -12.07
CA ARG A 176 -6.06 14.14 -13.04
C ARG A 176 -6.49 13.86 -14.47
N VAL A 177 -6.13 14.76 -15.38
CA VAL A 177 -6.28 14.59 -16.83
C VAL A 177 -4.92 14.17 -17.37
N ILE A 178 -4.85 13.01 -18.02
CA ILE A 178 -3.69 12.65 -18.85
C ILE A 178 -3.95 13.16 -20.28
N PRO A 179 -2.98 13.82 -20.94
CA PRO A 179 -3.01 13.97 -22.38
C PRO A 179 -3.20 12.62 -23.09
N VAL A 180 -4.06 12.58 -24.10
CA VAL A 180 -4.32 11.37 -24.91
C VAL A 180 -3.00 10.85 -25.48
N GLY A 181 -2.62 9.62 -25.14
CA GLY A 181 -1.37 8.97 -25.58
C GLY A 181 -0.47 8.42 -24.47
N GLN A 182 -0.72 8.76 -23.20
CA GLN A 182 -0.01 8.21 -22.03
C GLN A 182 -0.92 7.37 -21.11
N GLN A 183 -1.80 6.54 -21.68
CA GLN A 183 -2.63 5.58 -20.94
C GLN A 183 -1.79 4.40 -20.41
N SER A 184 -0.77 4.71 -19.62
CA SER A 184 0.24 3.76 -19.19
C SER A 184 -0.18 3.17 -17.84
N ASN A 185 -0.53 1.88 -17.82
CA ASN A 185 -0.49 0.99 -16.66
C ASN A 185 -0.45 1.69 -15.29
N VAL A 186 -1.60 2.18 -14.83
CA VAL A 186 -1.68 3.02 -13.63
C VAL A 186 -1.56 2.15 -12.38
N TRP A 187 -0.32 1.86 -11.98
CA TRP A 187 0.01 1.30 -10.69
C TRP A 187 0.04 2.45 -9.66
N ASN A 188 -0.99 2.49 -8.81
CA ASN A 188 -1.05 3.23 -7.54
C ASN A 188 -1.43 4.73 -7.49
N ASP A 189 -2.08 5.30 -8.51
CA ASP A 189 -2.81 6.57 -8.36
C ASP A 189 -4.07 6.60 -9.24
N PHE A 190 -5.03 7.47 -8.95
CA PHE A 190 -6.08 7.73 -9.92
C PHE A 190 -5.65 8.83 -10.89
N GLU A 191 -5.68 8.51 -12.18
CA GLU A 191 -5.33 9.46 -13.25
C GLU A 191 -6.54 9.75 -14.16
N VAL A 192 -7.75 9.45 -13.67
CA VAL A 192 -8.97 9.48 -14.48
C VAL A 192 -10.04 10.27 -13.76
N ARG A 193 -10.56 11.30 -14.43
CA ARG A 193 -11.70 12.09 -13.97
C ARG A 193 -12.91 11.21 -13.66
N ASN A 194 -13.59 11.49 -12.55
CA ASN A 194 -14.76 10.76 -12.05
C ASN A 194 -14.48 9.29 -11.70
N SER A 195 -13.23 8.91 -11.47
CA SER A 195 -12.92 7.62 -10.85
C SER A 195 -13.15 7.69 -9.34
N SER A 196 -13.43 6.54 -8.72
CA SER A 196 -13.68 6.46 -7.29
C SER A 196 -13.31 5.11 -6.71
N VAL A 197 -12.91 5.11 -5.44
CA VAL A 197 -12.67 3.90 -4.63
C VAL A 197 -13.57 3.90 -3.41
N VAL A 198 -14.00 2.71 -3.02
CA VAL A 198 -14.50 2.39 -1.68
C VAL A 198 -13.70 1.21 -1.17
N SER A 199 -13.07 1.35 -0.02
CA SER A 199 -12.20 0.34 0.58
C SER A 199 -12.60 0.11 2.03
N GLY A 200 -12.67 -1.15 2.45
CA GLY A 200 -13.11 -1.52 3.79
C GLY A 200 -12.37 -2.75 4.28
N MET A 201 -11.98 -2.73 5.55
CA MET A 201 -11.22 -3.80 6.18
C MET A 201 -11.67 -3.99 7.63
N GLY A 202 -11.80 -5.24 8.05
CA GLY A 202 -12.10 -5.62 9.42
C GLY A 202 -11.09 -6.62 9.95
N HIS A 203 -10.81 -6.51 11.25
CA HIS A 203 -9.87 -7.34 11.99
C HIS A 203 -10.56 -7.89 13.23
N LEU A 204 -10.46 -9.20 13.45
CA LEU A 204 -11.06 -9.87 14.60
C LEU A 204 -10.01 -10.69 15.34
N ALA A 205 -9.68 -10.28 16.57
CA ALA A 205 -8.77 -11.01 17.44
C ALA A 205 -9.51 -12.17 18.14
N LEU A 206 -9.08 -13.39 17.85
CA LEU A 206 -9.57 -14.64 18.43
C LEU A 206 -8.43 -15.33 19.19
N GLY A 207 -8.23 -14.91 20.44
CA GLY A 207 -7.09 -15.36 21.24
C GLY A 207 -5.78 -14.93 20.57
N PRO A 208 -4.85 -15.87 20.26
CA PRO A 208 -3.60 -15.55 19.58
C PRO A 208 -3.76 -15.40 18.06
N VAL A 209 -4.94 -15.52 17.46
CA VAL A 209 -5.09 -15.40 15.99
C VAL A 209 -5.86 -14.14 15.66
N THR A 210 -5.36 -13.33 14.74
CA THR A 210 -6.13 -12.24 14.14
C THR A 210 -6.66 -12.69 12.79
N LEU A 211 -7.96 -12.58 12.58
CA LEU A 211 -8.59 -12.79 11.28
C LEU A 211 -8.82 -11.46 10.57
N HIS A 212 -8.62 -11.46 9.26
CA HIS A 212 -8.71 -10.31 8.38
C HIS A 212 -9.76 -10.58 7.32
N ALA A 213 -10.70 -9.65 7.09
CA ALA A 213 -11.58 -9.69 5.95
C ALA A 213 -11.88 -8.29 5.41
N GLY A 214 -11.89 -8.13 4.10
CA GLY A 214 -12.19 -6.85 3.49
C GLY A 214 -12.33 -6.87 1.98
N LEU A 215 -12.63 -5.70 1.43
CA LEU A 215 -12.77 -5.49 0.00
C LEU A 215 -12.34 -4.09 -0.41
N GLU A 216 -12.00 -3.96 -1.68
CA GLU A 216 -11.85 -2.68 -2.34
C GLU A 216 -12.56 -2.70 -3.69
N SER A 217 -13.45 -1.73 -3.92
CA SER A 217 -14.16 -1.55 -5.18
C SER A 217 -13.75 -0.25 -5.84
N ASN A 218 -13.35 -0.35 -7.11
CA ASN A 218 -12.85 0.76 -7.90
C ASN A 218 -13.73 0.96 -9.14
N ARG A 219 -14.17 2.19 -9.38
CA ARG A 219 -14.85 2.61 -10.61
C ARG A 219 -13.88 3.41 -11.47
N LYS A 220 -13.85 3.11 -12.77
CA LYS A 220 -12.93 3.72 -13.76
C LYS A 220 -11.46 3.62 -13.35
N ARG A 221 -11.05 2.46 -12.83
CA ARG A 221 -9.70 2.23 -12.29
C ARG A 221 -8.59 2.46 -13.32
N SER A 222 -8.82 2.03 -14.56
CA SER A 222 -7.95 2.25 -15.73
C SER A 222 -8.65 3.09 -16.82
N ALA A 223 -9.59 3.95 -16.41
CA ALA A 223 -10.59 4.64 -17.26
C ALA A 223 -11.65 3.72 -17.86
N VAL A 224 -11.23 2.58 -18.39
CA VAL A 224 -12.09 1.63 -19.10
C VAL A 224 -12.52 0.45 -18.25
N SER A 225 -12.01 0.34 -17.02
CA SER A 225 -12.31 -0.78 -16.12
C SER A 225 -13.06 -0.36 -14.86
N ASP A 226 -13.90 -1.27 -14.37
CA ASP A 226 -14.25 -1.34 -12.95
C ASP A 226 -13.62 -2.59 -12.34
N SER A 227 -13.34 -2.58 -11.04
CA SER A 227 -12.75 -3.73 -10.37
C SER A 227 -13.21 -3.85 -8.93
N THR A 228 -13.16 -5.08 -8.43
CA THR A 228 -13.40 -5.40 -7.02
C THR A 228 -12.41 -6.44 -6.57
N ASN A 229 -11.72 -6.17 -5.47
CA ASN A 229 -10.78 -7.08 -4.84
C ASN A 229 -11.34 -7.49 -3.48
N TYR A 230 -11.24 -8.78 -3.16
CA TYR A 230 -11.60 -9.33 -1.86
C TYR A 230 -10.36 -9.91 -1.21
N LEU A 231 -10.30 -9.83 0.12
CA LEU A 231 -9.23 -10.37 0.94
C LEU A 231 -9.82 -11.09 2.14
N VAL A 232 -9.36 -12.30 2.40
CA VAL A 232 -9.57 -13.02 3.66
C VAL A 232 -8.25 -13.63 4.09
N GLY A 233 -7.79 -13.32 5.29
CA GLY A 233 -6.49 -13.79 5.77
C GLY A 233 -6.45 -13.93 7.28
N PHE A 234 -5.30 -14.39 7.77
CA PHE A 234 -5.00 -14.52 9.18
C PHE A 234 -3.54 -14.17 9.45
N GLU A 235 -3.26 -13.80 10.69
CA GLU A 235 -1.90 -13.75 11.23
C GLU A 235 -1.89 -14.24 12.69
N THR A 236 -0.74 -14.73 13.13
CA THR A 236 -0.48 -15.10 14.52
C THR A 236 0.73 -14.33 15.05
N PRO A 237 0.78 -13.98 16.34
CA PRO A 237 2.01 -13.52 16.96
C PRO A 237 3.00 -14.67 17.01
N ILE A 238 4.23 -14.34 17.40
CA ILE A 238 5.27 -15.34 17.65
C ILE A 238 4.97 -16.02 18.99
N VAL A 239 4.61 -17.30 18.95
CA VAL A 239 4.37 -18.14 20.14
C VAL A 239 5.32 -19.32 20.09
N GLY A 240 6.13 -19.51 21.13
CA GLY A 240 7.16 -20.57 21.15
C GLY A 240 8.19 -20.43 20.03
N GLY A 241 8.43 -19.20 19.56
CA GLY A 241 9.31 -18.91 18.42
C GLY A 241 8.63 -19.00 17.05
N LEU A 242 7.40 -19.50 16.93
CA LEU A 242 6.72 -19.67 15.65
C LEU A 242 5.60 -18.65 15.44
N SER A 243 5.49 -18.13 14.21
CA SER A 243 4.37 -17.33 13.73
C SER A 243 4.02 -17.75 12.30
N ALA A 244 2.77 -17.55 11.92
CA ALA A 244 2.32 -17.75 10.55
C ALA A 244 1.33 -16.67 10.16
N TYR A 245 1.30 -16.38 8.87
CA TYR A 245 0.25 -15.56 8.28
C TYR A 245 -0.03 -16.03 6.86
N GLY A 246 -1.27 -15.87 6.42
CA GLY A 246 -1.66 -16.28 5.09
C GLY A 246 -2.94 -15.62 4.63
N VAL A 247 -3.08 -15.51 3.32
CA VAL A 247 -4.19 -14.79 2.70
C VAL A 247 -4.67 -15.51 1.44
N TRP A 248 -5.99 -15.48 1.27
CA TRP A 248 -6.65 -15.67 0.00
C TRP A 248 -7.20 -14.34 -0.48
N MET A 249 -7.03 -14.09 -1.77
CA MET A 249 -7.60 -12.92 -2.43
C MET A 249 -8.30 -13.31 -3.71
N ARG A 250 -9.28 -12.49 -4.09
CA ARG A 250 -9.91 -12.57 -5.41
C ARG A 250 -10.01 -11.21 -6.05
N GLY A 251 -9.31 -11.04 -7.17
CA GLY A 251 -9.46 -9.90 -8.06
C GLY A 251 -10.56 -10.17 -9.08
N LYS A 252 -11.40 -9.17 -9.32
CA LYS A 252 -12.36 -9.12 -10.43
C LYS A 252 -12.16 -7.81 -11.19
N SER A 253 -12.27 -7.84 -12.51
CA SER A 253 -12.36 -6.62 -13.31
C SER A 253 -13.33 -6.79 -14.48
N GLU A 254 -14.12 -5.77 -14.74
CA GLU A 254 -14.92 -5.62 -15.95
C GLU A 254 -14.22 -4.59 -16.84
N LEU A 255 -13.74 -5.02 -18.01
CA LEU A 255 -13.20 -4.13 -19.03
C LEU A 255 -14.31 -3.75 -20.02
N ARG A 256 -14.59 -2.45 -20.16
CA ARG A 256 -15.59 -1.89 -21.09
C ARG A 256 -15.05 -1.73 -22.52
N SER A 257 -13.74 -1.71 -22.69
CA SER A 257 -13.02 -1.73 -23.97
C SER A 257 -11.70 -2.47 -23.82
N ASP A 258 -11.04 -2.75 -24.94
CA ASP A 258 -9.68 -3.31 -24.93
C ASP A 258 -8.71 -2.37 -24.21
N LEU A 259 -7.73 -2.96 -23.53
CA LEU A 259 -6.71 -2.25 -22.75
C LEU A 259 -5.35 -2.93 -22.96
N GLY A 260 -4.48 -2.33 -23.77
CA GLY A 260 -3.21 -2.94 -24.16
C GLY A 260 -3.44 -4.27 -24.88
N THR A 261 -2.90 -5.36 -24.35
CA THR A 261 -3.09 -6.72 -24.88
C THR A 261 -4.33 -7.43 -24.32
N ALA A 262 -5.08 -6.81 -23.41
CA ALA A 262 -6.29 -7.39 -22.84
C ALA A 262 -7.53 -6.99 -23.65
N THR A 263 -8.39 -7.97 -23.91
CA THR A 263 -9.65 -7.76 -24.65
C THR A 263 -10.78 -7.39 -23.69
N LYS A 264 -11.74 -6.60 -24.16
CA LYS A 264 -12.99 -6.27 -23.46
C LYS A 264 -13.65 -7.53 -22.88
N GLY A 265 -14.11 -7.45 -21.63
CA GLY A 265 -14.87 -8.49 -20.95
C GLY A 265 -14.52 -8.61 -19.46
N ASP A 266 -15.05 -9.66 -18.85
CA ASP A 266 -14.90 -9.91 -17.42
C ASP A 266 -13.68 -10.80 -17.13
N TYR A 267 -12.89 -10.38 -16.15
CA TYR A 267 -11.71 -11.06 -15.68
C TYR A 267 -11.80 -11.42 -14.22
N THR A 268 -11.33 -12.61 -13.86
CA THR A 268 -11.17 -13.00 -12.45
C THR A 268 -9.88 -13.78 -12.22
N ARG A 269 -9.29 -13.60 -11.05
CA ARG A 269 -8.13 -14.35 -10.57
C ARG A 269 -8.19 -14.52 -9.06
N ASN A 270 -7.75 -15.68 -8.58
CA ASN A 270 -7.47 -15.89 -7.18
C ASN A 270 -5.95 -15.81 -6.93
N THR A 271 -5.59 -15.24 -5.80
CA THR A 271 -4.21 -15.15 -5.31
C THR A 271 -4.15 -15.76 -3.93
N TYR A 272 -3.08 -16.50 -3.65
CA TYR A 272 -2.86 -17.18 -2.38
C TYR A 272 -1.47 -16.83 -1.88
N GLN A 273 -1.32 -16.64 -0.57
CA GLN A 273 -0.01 -16.51 0.08
C GLN A 273 -0.04 -17.19 1.44
N LEU A 274 1.09 -17.82 1.79
CA LEU A 274 1.32 -18.37 3.12
C LEU A 274 2.78 -18.14 3.52
N ALA A 275 2.99 -17.73 4.77
CA ALA A 275 4.31 -17.59 5.36
C ALA A 275 4.40 -18.30 6.70
N ALA A 276 5.57 -18.85 6.96
CA ALA A 276 6.01 -19.30 8.27
C ALA A 276 7.20 -18.43 8.71
N VAL A 277 7.17 -18.03 9.98
CA VAL A 277 8.18 -17.21 10.63
C VAL A 277 8.69 -17.96 11.86
N TYR A 278 10.00 -18.06 12.00
CA TYR A 278 10.66 -18.65 13.15
C TYR A 278 11.65 -17.66 13.76
N LYS A 279 11.42 -17.29 15.01
CA LYS A 279 12.33 -16.47 15.81
C LYS A 279 13.19 -17.37 16.69
N MET A 280 14.50 -17.18 16.61
CA MET A 280 15.51 -17.85 17.41
C MET A 280 16.49 -16.79 17.93
N GLU A 281 16.44 -16.51 19.23
CA GLU A 281 17.20 -15.42 19.85
C GLU A 281 16.92 -14.08 19.12
N ASP A 282 17.96 -13.45 18.59
CA ASP A 282 17.89 -12.19 17.84
C ASP A 282 17.57 -12.38 16.35
N TRP A 283 17.60 -13.62 15.86
CA TRP A 283 17.33 -13.95 14.47
C TRP A 283 15.86 -14.23 14.22
N ILE A 284 15.37 -13.76 13.09
CA ILE A 284 14.06 -14.12 12.54
C ILE A 284 14.26 -14.69 11.14
N PHE A 285 13.86 -15.94 10.98
CA PHE A 285 13.81 -16.65 9.72
C PHE A 285 12.38 -16.65 9.18
N LYS A 286 12.24 -16.51 7.87
CA LYS A 286 10.95 -16.44 7.21
C LYS A 286 10.99 -17.19 5.89
N VAL A 287 9.97 -17.99 5.65
CA VAL A 287 9.69 -18.61 4.36
C VAL A 287 8.30 -18.17 3.94
N THR A 288 8.16 -17.66 2.72
CA THR A 288 6.87 -17.22 2.17
C THR A 288 6.71 -17.74 0.75
N HIS A 289 5.50 -18.17 0.41
CA HIS A 289 5.13 -18.56 -0.94
C HIS A 289 3.85 -17.85 -1.33
N ALA A 290 3.83 -17.24 -2.50
CA ALA A 290 2.65 -16.61 -3.07
C ALA A 290 2.41 -17.08 -4.50
N LYS A 291 1.15 -17.32 -4.85
CA LYS A 291 0.74 -17.84 -6.16
C LYS A 291 -0.49 -17.13 -6.70
N ASN A 292 -0.42 -16.75 -7.97
CA ASN A 292 -1.57 -16.41 -8.79
C ASN A 292 -2.10 -17.66 -9.48
N ALA A 293 -3.41 -17.90 -9.39
CA ALA A 293 -4.09 -18.90 -10.19
C ALA A 293 -4.27 -18.44 -11.64
N ASP A 294 -4.67 -19.36 -12.52
CA ASP A 294 -4.98 -19.07 -13.93
C ASP A 294 -5.89 -17.84 -14.07
N LEU A 295 -5.57 -16.95 -15.03
CA LEU A 295 -6.49 -15.87 -15.39
C LEU A 295 -7.73 -16.49 -16.03
N LYS A 296 -8.91 -16.08 -15.57
CA LYS A 296 -10.15 -16.37 -16.27
C LYS A 296 -10.65 -15.10 -16.93
N GLY A 297 -10.98 -15.17 -18.21
CA GLY A 297 -11.53 -14.06 -19.00
C GLY A 297 -11.32 -14.30 -20.50
N PRO A 298 -11.60 -13.29 -21.34
CA PRO A 298 -11.34 -13.32 -22.78
C PRO A 298 -9.89 -13.66 -23.14
N VAL A 299 -8.94 -13.17 -22.35
CA VAL A 299 -7.54 -13.59 -22.38
C VAL A 299 -7.22 -14.39 -21.13
N THR A 300 -6.41 -15.45 -21.29
CA THR A 300 -6.04 -16.35 -20.20
C THR A 300 -4.53 -16.48 -20.06
N ASP A 301 -4.07 -16.84 -18.85
CA ASP A 301 -2.70 -17.27 -18.59
C ASP A 301 -2.70 -18.30 -17.43
N LYS A 302 -1.52 -18.87 -17.11
CA LYS A 302 -1.33 -19.90 -16.06
C LYS A 302 -0.93 -19.37 -14.68
N GLY A 303 -1.00 -18.06 -14.48
CA GLY A 303 -0.51 -17.36 -13.31
C GLY A 303 1.01 -17.49 -13.18
N GLY A 304 1.45 -17.74 -11.96
CA GLY A 304 2.85 -17.86 -11.59
C GLY A 304 3.01 -17.75 -10.07
N SER A 305 4.20 -18.05 -9.55
CA SER A 305 4.44 -17.96 -8.11
C SER A 305 5.84 -17.48 -7.76
N LEU A 306 5.95 -16.91 -6.56
CA LEU A 306 7.21 -16.56 -5.92
C LEU A 306 7.36 -17.36 -4.63
N THR A 307 8.54 -17.92 -4.42
CA THR A 307 8.96 -18.45 -3.12
C THR A 307 10.10 -17.59 -2.62
N ALA A 308 10.04 -17.13 -1.38
CA ALA A 308 11.12 -16.37 -0.78
C ALA A 308 11.52 -16.93 0.58
N VAL A 309 12.82 -16.85 0.83
CA VAL A 309 13.44 -17.14 2.13
C VAL A 309 14.17 -15.90 2.60
N GLN A 310 14.05 -15.58 3.88
CA GLN A 310 14.68 -14.43 4.49
C GLN A 310 15.23 -14.80 5.88
N ALA A 311 16.39 -14.26 6.20
CA ALA A 311 16.90 -14.18 7.55
C ALA A 311 17.13 -12.70 7.86
N LEU A 312 16.73 -12.26 9.05
CA LEU A 312 16.99 -10.92 9.56
C LEU A 312 17.42 -10.99 11.02
N THR A 313 18.19 -10.01 11.45
CA THR A 313 18.57 -9.82 12.86
C THR A 313 18.54 -8.34 13.19
N PHE A 314 18.26 -8.04 14.46
CA PHE A 314 18.37 -6.69 14.99
C PHE A 314 19.79 -6.49 15.50
N LEU A 315 20.48 -5.47 14.98
CA LEU A 315 21.78 -5.04 15.52
C LEU A 315 21.62 -3.98 16.62
N ASP A 316 20.45 -3.34 16.63
CA ASP A 316 19.97 -2.38 17.63
C ASP A 316 18.42 -2.47 17.63
N PRO A 317 17.70 -2.10 18.71
CA PRO A 317 16.24 -2.01 18.67
C PRO A 317 15.67 -1.22 17.49
N SER A 318 16.43 -0.26 16.95
CA SER A 318 16.06 0.56 15.80
C SER A 318 16.74 0.16 14.48
N LEU A 319 17.69 -0.78 14.47
CA LEU A 319 18.45 -1.19 13.27
C LEU A 319 18.30 -2.68 12.98
N VAL A 320 17.68 -3.00 11.85
CA VAL A 320 17.60 -4.36 11.31
C VAL A 320 18.50 -4.51 10.10
N VAL A 321 19.14 -5.67 9.99
CA VAL A 321 19.81 -6.12 8.76
C VAL A 321 19.21 -7.45 8.32
N PHE A 322 19.15 -7.67 7.01
CA PHE A 322 18.53 -8.87 6.46
C PHE A 322 19.18 -9.34 5.16
N GLY A 323 19.07 -10.65 4.93
CA GLY A 323 19.33 -11.28 3.64
C GLY A 323 18.08 -11.99 3.16
N ARG A 324 17.75 -11.83 1.89
CA ARG A 324 16.58 -12.43 1.25
C ARG A 324 16.96 -13.05 -0.10
N TYR A 325 16.45 -14.23 -0.36
CA TYR A 325 16.43 -14.83 -1.68
C TYR A 325 14.99 -15.05 -2.12
N VAL A 326 14.68 -14.70 -3.37
CA VAL A 326 13.38 -14.94 -4.00
C VAL A 326 13.60 -15.76 -5.26
N LYS A 327 12.82 -16.83 -5.42
CA LYS A 327 12.77 -17.67 -6.61
C LYS A 327 11.46 -17.41 -7.36
N ASN A 328 11.58 -17.10 -8.65
CA ASN A 328 10.45 -17.07 -9.57
C ASN A 328 10.16 -18.47 -10.13
N HIS A 329 8.89 -18.84 -10.10
CA HIS A 329 8.34 -20.00 -10.79
C HIS A 329 7.28 -19.53 -11.80
N ASP A 330 7.70 -19.46 -13.07
CA ASP A 330 6.86 -19.25 -14.26
C ASP A 330 6.09 -17.92 -14.36
N ILE A 331 6.49 -16.87 -13.64
CA ILE A 331 5.96 -15.52 -13.86
C ILE A 331 6.57 -14.95 -15.14
N LYS A 332 5.74 -14.82 -16.18
CA LYS A 332 6.15 -14.41 -17.53
C LYS A 332 6.36 -12.91 -17.74
N ASN A 333 6.09 -12.08 -16.72
CA ASN A 333 6.14 -10.62 -16.86
C ASN A 333 7.57 -10.08 -16.68
N THR A 334 7.94 -9.07 -17.48
CA THR A 334 9.33 -8.62 -17.74
C THR A 334 9.93 -7.70 -16.68
N GLY A 335 9.14 -7.22 -15.70
CA GLY A 335 9.63 -6.34 -14.63
C GLY A 335 10.65 -7.02 -13.72
N TRP A 336 11.69 -6.28 -13.29
CA TRP A 336 12.76 -6.79 -12.40
C TRP A 336 12.22 -7.40 -11.10
N TRP A 337 11.12 -6.87 -10.57
CA TRP A 337 10.47 -7.33 -9.34
C TRP A 337 9.90 -8.76 -9.43
N ASN A 338 9.61 -9.24 -10.64
CA ASN A 338 9.11 -10.59 -10.88
C ASN A 338 10.23 -11.62 -10.97
N LYS A 339 11.50 -11.21 -11.06
CA LYS A 339 12.63 -12.11 -11.30
C LYS A 339 13.10 -12.78 -10.00
N SER A 340 13.81 -13.90 -10.17
CA SER A 340 14.62 -14.45 -9.10
C SER A 340 15.69 -13.44 -8.69
N ARG A 341 15.88 -13.26 -7.39
CA ARG A 341 16.73 -12.18 -6.88
C ARG A 341 17.26 -12.45 -5.49
N VAL A 342 18.43 -11.89 -5.22
CA VAL A 342 19.04 -11.79 -3.89
C VAL A 342 18.97 -10.33 -3.46
N LEU A 343 18.67 -10.10 -2.19
CA LEU A 343 18.68 -8.79 -1.57
C LEU A 343 19.38 -8.88 -0.22
N LEU A 344 20.40 -8.06 -0.02
CA LEU A 344 20.95 -7.75 1.30
C LEU A 344 20.50 -6.34 1.66
N GLY A 345 19.91 -6.15 2.83
CA GLY A 345 19.37 -4.85 3.19
C GLY A 345 19.54 -4.50 4.65
N LEU A 346 19.35 -3.22 4.93
CA LEU A 346 19.28 -2.66 6.27
C LEU A 346 18.14 -1.66 6.33
N GLU A 347 17.54 -1.53 7.50
CA GLU A 347 16.57 -0.49 7.81
C GLU A 347 16.85 0.05 9.21
N TYR A 348 17.03 1.36 9.32
CA TYR A 348 17.17 2.09 10.58
C TYR A 348 16.01 3.07 10.77
N TYR A 349 15.35 3.00 11.91
CA TYR A 349 14.17 3.79 12.25
C TYR A 349 14.55 4.88 13.26
N PHE A 350 14.16 6.14 12.99
CA PHE A 350 14.43 7.28 13.86
C PHE A 350 13.25 8.23 13.99
#